data_AF-A0A6C0EGA6-F1
#
_entry.id   AF-A0A6C0EGA6-F1
#
_cell.length_a   1.000
_cell.length_b   1.000
_cell.length_c   1.000
_cell.angle_alpha   90.00
_cell.angle_beta   90.00
_cell.angle_gamma   90.00
#
_symmetry.space_group_name_H-M   'P 1'
#
loop_
_entity.id
_entity.type
_entity.pdbx_description
1 polymer ?
#
loop_
_entity_poly.entity_id
_entity_poly.type
_entity_poly.pdbx_seq_one_letter_code
_entity_poly.pdbx_strand_id
1 'polypeptide(L)'
;MNFDLNINNYNKKELEDLFELPPVYNKDLLDEKEFTMKKNMIMNISIPEDKKAQIFSFIENAKNVILSSIHNTFKHDIEVLEDVYNAEFKLKPVNVFESGGYHVVQEQNTHHYANAYVNNFVKGTINPIKQTTIRNTLNIDTRFRDNYYGSSSTNFQLDLPIKLSSILTMEMTAFEIPNSFMNISKQMGNNFFTIIVHVGEILEVGTVVIPTGNYVFADLIQYINNYISVVFKDKKYLKYIYFTNNISTISTSESLVLGFSGSGQTIVGINSSYLNDNKGLNKDDELFNFSLRFDFDVDENPDDTPLPLKLGWMLGFRNGAYENNSAYVSEGLINLAGPKYVFLVVDDYNNNVNNGFYSAFTNSMLNKNILARISLQPGSFNTTSSQNNLSVISYPRQYFGPVDIQKINVQLLDEYGRVLNLNNMDFSFCLSFQTVYDI
;
A
#
# COMPACT_ATOMS: atom_id res chain seq x y z
N MET A 1 -53.41 13.06 -30.47
CA MET A 1 -53.26 13.07 -29.00
C MET A 1 -53.07 14.52 -28.57
N ASN A 2 -53.88 15.00 -27.63
CA ASN A 2 -53.70 16.31 -27.03
C ASN A 2 -52.79 16.10 -25.81
N PHE A 3 -51.55 16.58 -25.86
CA PHE A 3 -50.65 16.53 -24.72
C PHE A 3 -51.04 17.66 -23.76
N ASP A 4 -51.18 17.36 -22.47
CA ASP A 4 -51.28 18.40 -21.45
C ASP A 4 -49.88 18.95 -21.20
N LEU A 5 -49.67 20.22 -21.55
CA LEU A 5 -48.38 20.91 -21.45
C LEU A 5 -48.35 21.89 -20.28
N ASN A 6 -49.32 21.80 -19.36
CA ASN A 6 -49.33 22.63 -18.17
C ASN A 6 -48.59 21.93 -17.03
N ILE A 7 -47.41 22.44 -16.68
CA ILE A 7 -46.55 21.86 -15.64
C ILE A 7 -47.22 21.77 -14.27
N ASN A 8 -48.18 22.65 -13.98
CA ASN A 8 -48.87 22.68 -12.69
C ASN A 8 -49.84 21.50 -12.49
N ASN A 9 -50.14 20.74 -13.55
CA ASN A 9 -51.00 19.58 -13.48
C ASN A 9 -50.26 18.29 -13.11
N TYR A 10 -48.93 18.33 -13.00
CA TYR A 10 -48.08 17.17 -12.75
C TYR A 10 -47.43 17.24 -11.36
N ASN A 11 -47.51 16.15 -10.61
CA ASN A 11 -46.75 16.01 -9.37
C ASN A 11 -45.33 15.47 -9.64
N LYS A 12 -44.45 15.56 -8.63
CA LYS A 12 -43.04 15.17 -8.76
C LYS A 12 -42.86 13.75 -9.30
N LYS A 13 -43.61 12.78 -8.76
CA LYS A 13 -43.45 11.38 -9.12
C LYS A 13 -43.87 11.12 -10.57
N GLU A 14 -44.92 11.80 -11.02
CA GLU A 14 -45.37 11.76 -12.41
C GLU A 14 -44.34 12.36 -13.38
N LEU A 15 -43.61 13.40 -12.95
CA LEU A 15 -42.51 13.97 -13.74
C LEU A 15 -41.29 13.05 -13.74
N GLU A 16 -40.97 12.38 -12.64
CA GLU A 16 -39.89 11.38 -12.57
C GLU A 16 -40.20 10.17 -13.45
N ASP A 17 -41.44 9.69 -13.42
CA ASP A 17 -41.92 8.60 -14.27
C ASP A 17 -41.93 9.01 -15.75
N LEU A 18 -42.27 10.26 -16.08
CA LEU A 18 -42.21 10.78 -17.45
C LEU A 18 -40.79 10.78 -18.03
N PHE A 19 -39.78 11.04 -17.21
CA PHE A 19 -38.36 10.97 -17.59
C PHE A 19 -37.77 9.55 -17.43
N GLU A 20 -38.58 8.57 -17.02
CA GLU A 20 -38.17 7.19 -16.74
C GLU A 20 -36.96 7.12 -15.78
N LEU A 21 -37.00 7.92 -14.72
CA LEU A 21 -35.90 8.00 -13.77
C LEU A 21 -35.99 6.87 -12.74
N PRO A 22 -34.86 6.22 -12.38
CA PRO A 22 -34.83 5.26 -11.29
C PRO A 22 -35.06 5.95 -9.93
N PRO A 23 -35.31 5.20 -8.83
CA PRO A 23 -35.57 5.79 -7.50
C PRO A 23 -34.42 6.64 -6.94
N VAL A 24 -33.19 6.38 -7.40
CA VAL A 24 -31.98 7.14 -7.06
C VAL A 24 -31.30 7.51 -8.37
N TYR A 25 -31.12 8.81 -8.61
CA TYR A 25 -30.58 9.34 -9.85
C TYR A 25 -29.77 10.61 -9.59
N ASN A 26 -28.84 10.92 -10.47
CA ASN A 26 -28.02 12.13 -10.41
C ASN A 26 -28.42 13.11 -11.53
N LYS A 27 -27.89 14.33 -11.46
CA LYS A 27 -28.14 15.38 -12.46
C LYS A 27 -27.72 14.95 -13.87
N ASP A 28 -26.60 14.25 -13.99
CA ASP A 28 -26.06 13.84 -15.30
C ASP A 28 -27.02 12.87 -16.02
N LEU A 29 -27.63 11.93 -15.28
CA LEU A 29 -28.62 11.00 -15.83
C LEU A 29 -29.91 11.72 -16.25
N LEU A 30 -30.34 12.74 -15.50
CA LEU A 30 -31.49 13.56 -15.86
C LEU A 30 -31.23 14.36 -17.15
N ASP A 31 -30.03 14.90 -17.31
CA ASP A 31 -29.60 15.63 -18.52
C ASP A 31 -29.58 14.70 -19.75
N GLU A 32 -29.11 13.46 -19.58
CA GLU A 32 -29.10 12.44 -20.64
C GLU A 32 -30.51 12.04 -21.09
N LYS A 33 -31.42 11.82 -20.13
CA LYS A 33 -32.83 11.47 -20.41
C LYS A 33 -33.57 12.61 -21.11
N GLU A 34 -33.34 13.86 -20.70
CA GLU A 34 -33.88 15.04 -21.38
C GLU A 34 -33.42 15.12 -22.83
N PHE A 35 -32.11 14.95 -23.06
CA PHE A 35 -31.54 15.01 -24.40
C PHE A 35 -32.13 13.92 -25.31
N THR A 36 -32.26 12.70 -24.79
CA THR A 36 -32.86 11.57 -25.52
C THR A 36 -34.32 11.86 -25.89
N MET A 37 -35.10 12.40 -24.96
CA MET A 37 -36.51 12.73 -25.18
C MET A 37 -36.68 13.83 -26.24
N LYS A 38 -35.88 14.91 -26.16
CA LYS A 38 -35.86 15.99 -27.16
C LYS A 38 -35.45 15.46 -28.54
N LYS A 39 -34.41 14.63 -28.62
CA LYS A 39 -33.94 14.02 -29.87
C LYS A 39 -35.02 13.17 -30.54
N ASN A 40 -35.72 12.33 -29.78
CA ASN A 40 -36.80 11.48 -30.29
C ASN A 40 -37.99 12.30 -30.82
N MET A 41 -38.28 13.45 -30.22
CA MET A 41 -39.33 14.35 -30.68
C MET A 41 -38.95 15.14 -31.94
N ILE A 42 -37.68 15.49 -32.12
CA ILE A 42 -37.19 16.11 -33.36
C ILE A 42 -37.38 15.16 -34.54
N MET A 43 -37.04 13.88 -34.38
CA MET A 43 -37.12 12.85 -35.42
C MET A 43 -38.57 12.47 -35.80
N ASN A 44 -39.58 12.88 -35.00
CA ASN A 44 -40.97 12.60 -35.31
C ASN A 44 -41.56 13.63 -36.29
N ILE A 45 -41.85 13.18 -37.51
CA ILE A 45 -42.39 13.99 -38.63
C ILE A 45 -43.87 14.34 -38.40
N SER A 46 -44.56 13.63 -37.52
CA SER A 46 -46.02 13.75 -37.32
C SER A 46 -46.42 14.90 -36.37
N ILE A 47 -45.45 15.62 -35.79
CA ILE A 47 -45.69 16.73 -34.85
C ILE A 47 -45.36 18.06 -35.55
N PRO A 48 -46.31 19.00 -35.65
CA PRO A 48 -46.07 20.33 -36.18
C PRO A 48 -44.97 21.10 -35.41
N GLU A 49 -44.14 21.85 -36.12
CA GLU A 49 -43.01 22.64 -35.57
C GLU A 49 -43.42 23.58 -34.42
N ASP A 50 -44.58 24.22 -34.54
CA ASP A 50 -45.17 25.11 -33.53
C ASP A 50 -45.50 24.40 -32.21
N LYS A 51 -45.93 23.13 -32.29
CA LYS A 51 -46.15 22.30 -31.09
C LYS A 51 -44.86 21.74 -30.49
N LYS A 52 -43.81 21.53 -31.29
CA LYS A 52 -42.50 21.07 -30.77
C LYS A 52 -41.88 22.07 -29.80
N ALA A 53 -41.98 23.36 -30.10
CA ALA A 53 -41.47 24.41 -29.22
C ALA A 53 -42.16 24.42 -27.85
N GLN A 54 -43.49 24.23 -27.82
CA GLN A 54 -44.24 24.17 -26.56
C GLN A 54 -43.88 22.93 -25.73
N ILE A 55 -43.66 21.79 -26.38
CA ILE A 55 -43.25 20.56 -25.70
C ILE A 55 -41.82 20.69 -25.15
N PHE A 56 -40.89 21.32 -25.87
CA PHE A 56 -39.54 21.54 -25.36
C PHE A 56 -39.52 22.48 -24.16
N SER A 57 -40.34 23.54 -24.18
CA SER A 57 -40.50 24.42 -23.02
C SER A 57 -41.08 23.67 -21.82
N PHE A 58 -42.07 22.79 -22.05
CA PHE A 58 -42.61 21.93 -20.99
C PHE A 58 -41.54 20.99 -20.39
N ILE A 59 -40.75 20.31 -21.23
CA ILE A 59 -39.67 19.41 -20.79
C ILE A 59 -38.62 20.17 -19.97
N GLU A 60 -38.24 21.37 -20.39
CA GLU A 60 -37.27 22.21 -19.67
C GLU A 60 -37.83 22.67 -18.31
N ASN A 61 -39.09 23.07 -18.26
CA ASN A 61 -39.77 23.42 -17.02
C ASN A 61 -39.89 22.22 -16.07
N ALA A 62 -40.22 21.04 -16.59
CA ALA A 62 -40.29 19.80 -15.82
C ALA A 62 -38.93 19.43 -15.19
N LYS A 63 -37.85 19.53 -15.96
CA LYS A 63 -36.49 19.33 -15.46
C LYS A 63 -36.14 20.32 -14.33
N ASN A 64 -36.49 21.60 -14.49
CA ASN A 64 -36.22 22.60 -13.46
C ASN A 64 -36.95 22.30 -12.14
N VAL A 65 -38.20 21.80 -12.22
CA VAL A 65 -38.95 21.34 -11.04
C VAL A 65 -38.25 20.16 -10.37
N ILE A 66 -37.84 19.14 -11.13
CA ILE A 66 -37.12 17.98 -10.62
C ILE A 66 -35.81 18.42 -9.93
N LEU A 67 -34.99 19.25 -10.59
CA LEU A 67 -33.72 19.76 -10.06
C LEU A 67 -33.89 20.58 -8.78
N SER A 68 -34.90 21.43 -8.70
CA SER A 68 -35.18 22.21 -7.49
C SER A 68 -35.46 21.33 -6.27
N SER A 69 -36.09 20.17 -6.49
CA SER A 69 -36.37 19.20 -5.42
C SER A 69 -35.13 18.45 -4.96
N ILE A 70 -34.20 18.16 -5.89
CA ILE A 70 -32.90 17.54 -5.59
C ILE A 70 -32.10 18.49 -4.69
N HIS A 71 -32.01 19.77 -5.04
CA HIS A 71 -31.27 20.75 -4.24
C HIS A 71 -31.78 20.89 -2.80
N ASN A 72 -33.11 20.84 -2.59
CA ASN A 72 -33.67 20.89 -1.23
C ASN A 72 -33.33 19.63 -0.40
N THR A 73 -33.20 18.47 -1.03
CA THR A 73 -32.83 17.22 -0.36
C THR A 73 -31.36 17.25 0.06
N PHE A 74 -30.46 17.63 -0.86
CA PHE A 74 -29.03 17.74 -0.56
C PHE A 74 -28.69 18.86 0.44
N LYS A 75 -29.50 19.92 0.51
CA LYS A 75 -29.29 21.00 1.49
C LYS A 75 -29.40 20.48 2.93
N HIS A 76 -30.34 19.58 3.19
CA HIS A 76 -30.51 18.99 4.52
C HIS A 76 -29.34 18.09 4.89
N ASP A 77 -28.85 17.27 3.95
CA ASP A 77 -27.71 16.39 4.17
C ASP A 77 -26.39 17.16 4.37
N ILE A 78 -26.23 18.29 3.67
CA ILE A 78 -25.08 19.19 3.84
C ILE A 78 -25.13 19.90 5.20
N GLU A 79 -26.29 20.39 5.64
CA GLU A 79 -26.44 21.01 6.98
C GLU A 79 -26.09 20.01 8.10
N VAL A 80 -26.47 18.74 7.95
CA VAL A 80 -26.11 17.67 8.90
C VAL A 80 -24.60 17.40 8.90
N LEU A 81 -23.95 17.38 7.74
CA LEU A 81 -22.50 17.17 7.64
C LEU A 81 -21.69 18.39 8.14
N GLU A 82 -22.17 19.61 7.89
CA GLU A 82 -21.53 20.85 8.35
C GLU A 82 -21.50 20.95 9.88
N ASP A 83 -22.56 20.51 10.57
CA ASP A 83 -22.61 20.43 12.03
C ASP A 83 -21.72 19.32 12.61
N VAL A 84 -21.59 18.18 11.92
CA VAL A 84 -20.72 17.07 12.36
C VAL A 84 -19.24 17.43 12.23
N TYR A 85 -18.87 18.13 11.16
CA TYR A 85 -17.47 18.46 10.86
C TYR A 85 -17.07 19.90 11.26
N ASN A 86 -17.95 20.66 11.92
CA ASN A 86 -17.73 22.07 12.31
C ASN A 86 -17.16 22.91 11.16
N ALA A 87 -17.71 22.74 9.96
CA ALA A 87 -17.20 23.41 8.75
C ALA A 87 -17.77 24.83 8.55
N GLU A 88 -18.71 25.26 9.40
CA GLU A 88 -19.26 26.62 9.36
C GLU A 88 -18.27 27.66 9.94
N PHE A 89 -17.89 28.64 9.12
CA PHE A 89 -17.06 29.78 9.53
C PHE A 89 -17.85 30.93 10.20
N LYS A 90 -19.14 30.73 10.50
CA LYS A 90 -19.98 31.73 11.16
C LYS A 90 -19.91 31.56 12.68
N LEU A 91 -19.74 32.66 13.39
CA LEU A 91 -19.80 32.67 14.85
C LEU A 91 -21.21 32.28 15.30
N LYS A 92 -21.34 31.13 15.98
CA LYS A 92 -22.61 30.71 16.58
C LYS A 92 -22.96 31.68 17.72
N PRO A 93 -24.20 32.22 17.78
CA PRO A 93 -24.61 33.12 18.85
C PRO A 93 -24.57 32.38 20.18
N VAL A 94 -23.93 32.98 21.19
CA VAL A 94 -23.89 32.41 22.55
C VAL A 94 -25.11 32.90 23.31
N ASN A 95 -25.80 32.00 24.02
CA ASN A 95 -26.90 32.37 24.90
C ASN A 95 -26.36 33.22 26.05
N VAL A 96 -26.88 34.44 26.17
CA VAL A 96 -26.60 35.38 27.26
C VAL A 96 -27.88 35.55 28.06
N PHE A 97 -27.80 35.49 29.38
CA PHE A 97 -28.92 35.86 30.25
C PHE A 97 -28.54 37.06 31.12
N GLU A 98 -29.48 37.96 31.34
CA GLU A 98 -29.30 39.11 32.23
C GLU A 98 -29.43 38.65 33.68
N SER A 99 -28.39 38.88 34.46
CA SER A 99 -28.42 38.71 35.92
C SER A 99 -27.83 39.95 36.58
N GLY A 100 -28.65 40.66 37.37
CA GLY A 100 -28.20 41.83 38.12
C GLY A 100 -27.75 43.04 37.30
N GLY A 101 -28.27 43.21 36.07
CA GLY A 101 -27.95 44.37 35.21
C GLY A 101 -26.66 44.22 34.39
N TYR A 102 -26.04 43.04 34.39
CA TYR A 102 -24.91 42.71 33.53
C TYR A 102 -25.23 41.50 32.65
N HIS A 103 -24.70 41.52 31.42
CA HIS A 103 -24.79 40.44 30.46
C HIS A 103 -23.70 39.40 30.77
N VAL A 104 -24.09 38.22 31.25
CA VAL A 104 -23.14 37.14 31.59
C VAL A 104 -23.21 36.04 30.53
N VAL A 105 -22.08 35.76 29.89
CA VAL A 105 -21.92 34.63 28.97
C VAL A 105 -21.95 33.35 29.78
N GLN A 106 -22.81 32.38 29.42
CA GLN A 106 -22.87 31.09 30.10
C GLN A 106 -21.47 30.46 30.14
N GLU A 107 -20.91 30.30 31.34
CA GLU A 107 -19.64 29.58 31.52
C GLU A 107 -19.81 28.20 30.89
N GLN A 108 -18.97 27.89 29.91
CA GLN A 108 -18.84 26.51 29.43
C GLN A 108 -18.65 25.64 30.67
N ASN A 109 -19.31 24.47 30.71
CA ASN A 109 -18.99 23.43 31.68
C ASN A 109 -17.52 23.03 31.47
N THR A 110 -16.61 23.83 32.01
CA THR A 110 -15.22 23.47 32.18
C THR A 110 -15.30 22.31 33.15
N HIS A 111 -15.20 21.11 32.60
CA HIS A 111 -14.77 19.99 33.42
C HIS A 111 -13.42 20.47 33.91
N HIS A 112 -13.37 20.93 35.16
CA HIS A 112 -12.12 21.24 35.82
C HIS A 112 -11.40 19.90 35.92
N TYR A 113 -10.68 19.52 34.86
CA TYR A 113 -9.58 18.60 34.99
C TYR A 113 -8.63 19.33 35.92
N ALA A 114 -8.64 18.93 37.19
CA ALA A 114 -7.58 19.34 38.10
C ALA A 114 -6.30 18.86 37.43
N ASN A 115 -5.52 19.78 36.86
CA ASN A 115 -4.17 19.51 36.43
C ASN A 115 -3.36 19.26 37.70
N ALA A 116 -3.45 18.04 38.23
CA ALA A 116 -2.53 17.55 39.22
C ALA A 116 -1.21 17.28 38.50
N TYR A 117 -0.34 18.29 38.47
CA TYR A 117 1.04 18.05 38.13
C TYR A 117 1.61 17.13 39.21
N VAL A 118 1.82 15.85 38.87
CA VAL A 118 2.59 14.95 39.72
C VAL A 118 4.01 15.50 39.73
N ASN A 119 4.39 16.13 40.84
CA ASN A 119 5.74 16.59 41.03
C ASN A 119 6.62 15.35 41.24
N ASN A 120 7.32 14.92 40.18
CA ASN A 120 8.17 13.73 40.20
C ASN A 120 9.39 13.85 41.14
N PHE A 121 9.59 15.01 41.78
CA PHE A 121 10.71 15.28 42.65
C PHE A 121 10.24 15.83 44.01
N VAL A 122 9.63 14.98 44.82
CA VAL A 122 9.37 15.31 46.23
C VAL A 122 10.69 15.16 47.01
N LYS A 123 11.16 16.23 47.68
CA LYS A 123 12.33 16.14 48.57
C LYS A 123 12.00 15.26 49.78
N GLY A 124 12.79 14.21 50.00
CA GLY A 124 12.74 13.45 51.25
C GLY A 124 13.57 14.14 52.34
N THR A 125 13.27 13.86 53.61
CA THR A 125 13.98 14.44 54.77
C THR A 125 15.45 13.97 54.89
N ILE A 126 15.85 12.93 54.16
CA ILE A 126 17.23 12.38 54.15
C ILE A 126 17.79 12.20 52.71
N ASN A 127 16.96 12.18 51.66
CA ASN A 127 17.39 11.87 50.28
C ASN A 127 17.16 13.07 49.32
N PRO A 128 18.17 13.56 48.56
CA PRO A 128 18.07 14.80 47.79
C PRO A 128 17.09 14.78 46.60
N ILE A 129 16.67 13.59 46.11
CA ILE A 129 15.66 13.41 45.04
C ILE A 129 14.90 12.09 45.27
N LYS A 130 13.56 12.10 45.33
CA LYS A 130 12.74 10.88 45.33
C LYS A 130 12.69 10.27 43.93
N GLN A 131 13.56 9.31 43.63
CA GLN A 131 13.41 8.46 42.45
C GLN A 131 12.40 7.36 42.77
N THR A 132 11.31 7.30 42.02
CA THR A 132 10.25 6.26 42.16
C THR A 132 10.37 5.17 41.10
N THR A 133 11.25 5.35 40.12
CA THR A 133 11.47 4.40 39.03
C THR A 133 12.94 4.31 38.67
N ILE A 134 13.39 3.11 38.31
CA ILE A 134 14.71 2.87 37.72
C ILE A 134 14.56 2.45 36.26
N ARG A 135 15.63 2.65 35.48
CA ARG A 135 15.69 2.28 34.07
C ARG A 135 16.72 1.17 33.89
N ASN A 136 16.28 0.05 33.33
CA ASN A 136 17.13 -1.10 33.01
C ASN A 136 17.15 -1.30 31.50
N THR A 137 18.24 -1.83 30.97
CA THR A 137 18.38 -2.16 29.54
C THR A 137 18.80 -3.62 29.40
N LEU A 138 18.09 -4.34 28.54
CA LEU A 138 18.38 -5.71 28.17
C LEU A 138 18.86 -5.74 26.71
N ASN A 139 20.08 -6.21 26.49
CA ASN A 139 20.58 -6.51 25.15
C ASN A 139 20.18 -7.93 24.76
N ILE A 140 19.61 -8.09 23.57
CA ILE A 140 19.21 -9.36 22.98
C ILE A 140 19.94 -9.53 21.66
N ASP A 141 20.63 -10.65 21.52
CA ASP A 141 21.37 -11.02 20.31
C ASP A 141 20.98 -12.45 19.93
N THR A 142 20.47 -12.61 18.72
CA THR A 142 19.86 -13.88 18.28
C THR A 142 20.87 -15.01 18.17
N ARG A 143 22.18 -14.74 18.20
CA ARG A 143 23.23 -15.76 18.27
C ARG A 143 23.17 -16.59 19.56
N PHE A 144 22.60 -16.03 20.62
CA PHE A 144 22.51 -16.68 21.93
C PHE A 144 21.10 -17.20 22.26
N ARG A 145 20.20 -17.28 21.26
CA ARG A 145 18.86 -17.82 21.45
C ARG A 145 18.88 -19.34 21.69
N ASP A 146 17.85 -19.82 22.38
CA ASP A 146 17.64 -21.24 22.59
C ASP A 146 17.36 -21.96 21.26
N ASN A 147 17.87 -23.20 21.14
CA ASN A 147 17.73 -24.03 19.95
C ASN A 147 18.19 -23.32 18.66
N TYR A 148 19.39 -22.71 18.69
CA TYR A 148 19.95 -21.94 17.57
C TYR A 148 19.82 -22.62 16.20
N TYR A 149 20.10 -23.92 16.11
CA TYR A 149 20.03 -24.65 14.83
C TYR A 149 18.62 -25.11 14.43
N GLY A 150 17.65 -25.08 15.34
CA GLY A 150 16.29 -25.58 15.12
C GLY A 150 15.18 -24.52 15.12
N SER A 151 15.48 -23.26 15.48
CA SER A 151 14.54 -22.13 15.38
C SER A 151 15.04 -21.06 14.41
N SER A 152 14.15 -20.18 13.94
CA SER A 152 14.51 -19.04 13.08
C SER A 152 15.06 -17.88 13.91
N SER A 153 16.05 -17.14 13.40
CA SER A 153 16.51 -15.91 14.06
C SER A 153 15.43 -14.83 14.10
N THR A 154 14.45 -14.85 13.20
CA THR A 154 13.38 -13.83 13.09
C THR A 154 12.05 -14.23 13.72
N ASN A 155 11.95 -15.42 14.31
CA ASN A 155 10.76 -15.88 15.02
C ASN A 155 11.19 -16.92 16.08
N PHE A 156 11.37 -16.46 17.31
CA PHE A 156 11.85 -17.29 18.41
C PHE A 156 11.32 -16.84 19.76
N GLN A 157 11.25 -17.80 20.68
CA GLN A 157 10.95 -17.59 22.09
C GLN A 157 12.28 -17.37 22.84
N LEU A 158 12.31 -16.37 23.73
CA LEU A 158 13.41 -16.10 24.64
C LEU A 158 12.94 -16.22 26.08
N ASP A 159 13.61 -17.08 26.84
CA ASP A 159 13.44 -17.18 28.28
C ASP A 159 14.55 -16.37 28.96
N LEU A 160 14.16 -15.33 29.71
CA LEU A 160 15.10 -14.41 30.35
C LEU A 160 15.80 -15.09 31.54
N PRO A 161 17.11 -14.88 31.73
CA PRO A 161 17.86 -15.47 32.83
C PRO A 161 17.43 -14.92 34.20
N ILE A 162 16.88 -13.71 34.21
CA ILE A 162 16.31 -13.07 35.41
C ILE A 162 14.88 -12.63 35.13
N LYS A 163 14.02 -12.80 36.12
CA LYS A 163 12.65 -12.27 36.09
C LYS A 163 12.71 -10.76 36.31
N LEU A 164 12.37 -9.99 35.28
CA LEU A 164 12.25 -8.53 35.40
C LEU A 164 10.91 -8.22 36.05
N SER A 165 10.93 -7.59 37.22
CA SER A 165 9.72 -7.37 38.02
C SER A 165 9.31 -5.91 38.05
N SER A 166 8.01 -5.67 38.27
CA SER A 166 7.44 -4.32 38.44
C SER A 166 7.70 -3.36 37.26
N ILE A 167 7.63 -3.87 36.02
CA ILE A 167 7.79 -3.09 34.80
C ILE A 167 6.56 -2.22 34.55
N LEU A 168 6.79 -0.93 34.30
CA LEU A 168 5.77 0.08 33.94
C LEU A 168 5.76 0.37 32.44
N THR A 169 6.93 0.34 31.79
CA THR A 169 7.06 0.56 30.35
C THR A 169 8.15 -0.31 29.72
N MET A 170 7.99 -0.63 28.44
CA MET A 170 8.99 -1.28 27.59
C MET A 170 9.15 -0.50 26.30
N GLU A 171 10.39 -0.25 25.87
CA GLU A 171 10.70 0.47 24.63
C GLU A 171 11.93 -0.16 23.94
N MET A 172 11.94 -0.22 22.61
CA MET A 172 13.16 -0.57 21.88
C MET A 172 14.08 0.66 21.75
N THR A 173 15.35 0.52 22.13
CA THR A 173 16.32 1.64 22.13
C THR A 173 17.44 1.50 21.12
N ALA A 174 17.76 0.29 20.68
CA ALA A 174 18.80 0.02 19.68
C ALA A 174 18.42 -1.21 18.85
N PHE A 175 18.91 -1.26 17.60
CA PHE A 175 18.63 -2.33 16.66
C PHE A 175 19.73 -2.41 15.60
N GLU A 176 20.28 -3.60 15.40
CA GLU A 176 21.32 -3.88 14.41
C GLU A 176 20.93 -5.11 13.60
N ILE A 177 20.87 -4.99 12.27
CA ILE A 177 20.52 -6.08 11.36
C ILE A 177 21.49 -6.14 10.19
N PRO A 178 21.89 -7.34 9.73
CA PRO A 178 22.63 -7.49 8.48
C PRO A 178 21.71 -7.34 7.26
N ASN A 179 22.22 -6.76 6.18
CA ASN A 179 21.54 -6.74 4.88
C ASN A 179 21.64 -8.13 4.21
N SER A 180 20.84 -9.07 4.73
CA SER A 180 20.89 -10.50 4.42
C SER A 180 19.57 -11.06 3.92
N PHE A 181 18.56 -10.21 3.74
CA PHE A 181 17.33 -10.58 3.07
C PHE A 181 17.56 -10.59 1.56
N MET A 182 16.91 -11.52 0.85
CA MET A 182 17.01 -11.64 -0.61
C MET A 182 15.72 -11.16 -1.25
N ASN A 183 15.84 -10.22 -2.17
CA ASN A 183 14.70 -9.60 -2.82
C ASN A 183 14.07 -10.53 -3.85
N ILE A 184 14.88 -11.33 -4.54
CA ILE A 184 14.44 -12.42 -5.41
C ILE A 184 14.78 -13.73 -4.71
N SER A 185 13.78 -14.57 -4.45
CA SER A 185 14.00 -15.88 -3.83
C SER A 185 13.00 -16.94 -4.25
N LYS A 186 13.48 -18.19 -4.30
CA LYS A 186 12.62 -19.36 -4.54
C LYS A 186 11.60 -19.56 -3.42
N GLN A 187 11.99 -19.28 -2.17
CA GLN A 187 11.14 -19.46 -0.99
C GLN A 187 9.95 -18.49 -0.98
N MET A 188 10.14 -17.28 -1.53
CA MET A 188 9.06 -16.30 -1.68
C MET A 188 8.21 -16.52 -2.95
N GLY A 189 8.60 -17.45 -3.83
CA GLY A 189 7.90 -17.72 -5.09
C GLY A 189 7.93 -16.54 -6.07
N ASN A 190 8.94 -15.66 -5.97
CA ASN A 190 9.02 -14.41 -6.73
C ASN A 190 10.22 -14.36 -7.69
N ASN A 191 10.75 -15.53 -8.06
CA ASN A 191 11.98 -15.66 -8.83
C ASN A 191 11.78 -16.21 -10.24
N PHE A 192 10.56 -16.19 -10.77
CA PHE A 192 10.27 -16.70 -12.10
C PHE A 192 9.13 -15.94 -12.77
N PHE A 193 9.01 -16.13 -14.09
CA PHE A 193 7.87 -15.73 -14.91
C PHE A 193 7.85 -16.57 -16.18
N THR A 194 6.71 -16.61 -16.87
CA THR A 194 6.52 -17.45 -18.06
C THR A 194 6.34 -16.58 -19.30
N ILE A 195 6.89 -17.04 -20.42
CA ILE A 195 6.76 -16.43 -21.75
C ILE A 195 6.07 -17.43 -22.66
N ILE A 196 5.05 -16.97 -23.37
CA ILE A 196 4.28 -17.78 -24.31
C ILE A 196 4.35 -17.15 -25.68
N VAL A 197 4.74 -17.92 -26.69
CA VAL A 197 4.73 -17.52 -28.10
C VAL A 197 3.79 -18.45 -28.86
N HIS A 198 2.86 -17.86 -29.61
CA HIS A 198 1.92 -18.59 -30.46
C HIS A 198 1.97 -17.99 -31.86
N VAL A 199 2.54 -18.72 -32.83
CA VAL A 199 2.67 -18.29 -34.22
C VAL A 199 2.24 -19.42 -35.15
N GLY A 200 1.10 -19.25 -35.82
CA GLY A 200 0.49 -20.32 -36.61
C GLY A 200 0.21 -21.55 -35.73
N GLU A 201 0.70 -22.71 -36.14
CA GLU A 201 0.57 -23.98 -35.39
C GLU A 201 1.65 -24.16 -34.29
N ILE A 202 2.58 -23.21 -34.16
CA ILE A 202 3.71 -23.32 -33.23
C ILE A 202 3.36 -22.62 -31.91
N LEU A 203 3.24 -23.42 -30.86
CA LEU A 203 3.13 -22.96 -29.48
C LEU A 203 4.42 -23.26 -28.71
N GLU A 204 5.08 -22.21 -28.23
CA GLU A 204 6.25 -22.31 -27.36
C GLU A 204 5.95 -21.68 -26.01
N VAL A 205 6.07 -22.47 -24.95
CA VAL A 205 6.02 -22.00 -23.56
C VAL A 205 7.40 -22.15 -22.95
N GLY A 206 7.85 -21.14 -22.21
CA GLY A 206 9.11 -21.15 -21.52
C GLY A 206 9.07 -20.33 -20.23
N THR A 207 9.40 -20.98 -19.11
CA THR A 207 9.50 -20.34 -17.80
C THR A 207 10.93 -19.92 -17.52
N VAL A 208 11.15 -18.62 -17.31
CA VAL A 208 12.44 -18.05 -16.93
C VAL A 208 12.57 -18.12 -15.42
N VAL A 209 13.62 -18.76 -14.92
CA VAL A 209 13.88 -18.91 -13.48
C VAL A 209 15.17 -18.22 -13.10
N ILE A 210 15.08 -17.34 -12.10
CA ILE A 210 16.19 -16.55 -11.57
C ILE A 210 16.65 -17.15 -10.25
N PRO A 211 17.96 -17.29 -10.00
CA PRO A 211 18.47 -17.74 -8.72
C PRO A 211 18.08 -16.80 -7.58
N THR A 212 18.15 -17.32 -6.35
CA THR A 212 17.90 -16.50 -5.16
C THR A 212 19.06 -15.53 -4.95
N GLY A 213 18.76 -14.24 -4.78
CA GLY A 213 19.79 -13.23 -4.58
C GLY A 213 19.26 -11.79 -4.63
N ASN A 214 20.20 -10.87 -4.39
CA ASN A 214 20.02 -9.44 -4.62
C ASN A 214 20.77 -9.06 -5.89
N TYR A 215 20.05 -8.48 -6.84
CA TYR A 215 20.58 -8.16 -8.16
C TYR A 215 20.64 -6.66 -8.34
N VAL A 216 21.72 -6.19 -8.96
CA VAL A 216 21.71 -4.88 -9.62
C VAL A 216 20.92 -5.02 -10.90
N PHE A 217 20.22 -3.95 -11.28
CA PHE A 217 19.33 -3.96 -12.45
C PHE A 217 20.02 -4.45 -13.73
N ALA A 218 21.26 -4.03 -13.99
CA ALA A 218 22.01 -4.40 -15.20
C ALA A 218 22.30 -5.91 -15.21
N ASP A 219 22.75 -6.45 -14.07
CA ASP A 219 23.06 -7.87 -13.92
C ASP A 219 21.81 -8.74 -14.03
N LEU A 220 20.66 -8.28 -13.51
CA LEU A 220 19.40 -9.00 -13.63
C LEU A 220 18.95 -9.13 -15.09
N ILE A 221 18.98 -8.03 -15.84
CA ILE A 221 18.58 -8.03 -17.26
C ILE A 221 19.56 -8.89 -18.08
N GLN A 222 20.87 -8.77 -17.81
CA GLN A 222 21.87 -9.62 -18.44
C GLN A 222 21.62 -11.11 -18.12
N TYR A 223 21.31 -11.43 -16.86
CA TYR A 223 21.00 -12.80 -16.46
C TYR A 223 19.78 -13.34 -17.21
N ILE A 224 18.68 -12.58 -17.28
CA ILE A 224 17.46 -12.97 -18.01
C ILE A 224 17.77 -13.25 -19.49
N ASN A 225 18.49 -12.36 -20.16
CA ASN A 225 18.86 -12.54 -21.57
C ASN A 225 19.80 -13.73 -21.78
N ASN A 226 20.75 -13.96 -20.87
CA ASN A 226 21.62 -15.13 -20.91
C ASN A 226 20.83 -16.42 -20.68
N TYR A 227 19.86 -16.41 -19.75
CA TYR A 227 18.97 -17.53 -19.51
C TYR A 227 18.18 -17.86 -20.77
N ILE A 228 17.54 -16.87 -21.39
CA ILE A 228 16.77 -17.05 -22.63
C ILE A 228 17.66 -17.61 -23.74
N SER A 229 18.84 -17.04 -23.98
CA SER A 229 19.71 -17.48 -25.08
C SER A 229 20.28 -18.89 -24.88
N VAL A 230 20.50 -19.34 -23.64
CA VAL A 230 21.04 -20.67 -23.34
C VAL A 230 19.93 -21.72 -23.21
N VAL A 231 18.90 -21.43 -22.43
CA VAL A 231 17.83 -22.40 -22.08
C VAL A 231 16.82 -22.53 -23.22
N PHE A 232 16.52 -21.45 -23.93
CA PHE A 232 15.59 -21.47 -25.07
C PHE A 232 16.28 -21.58 -26.43
N LYS A 233 17.58 -21.91 -26.48
CA LYS A 233 18.37 -21.98 -27.73
C LYS A 233 17.73 -22.81 -28.86
N ASP A 234 17.03 -23.89 -28.50
CA ASP A 234 16.41 -24.84 -29.44
C ASP A 234 14.96 -24.45 -29.80
N LYS A 235 14.43 -23.40 -29.17
CA LYS A 235 13.12 -22.84 -29.47
C LYS A 235 13.21 -21.92 -30.69
N LYS A 236 12.22 -21.99 -31.57
CA LYS A 236 12.17 -21.22 -32.82
C LYS A 236 12.02 -19.73 -32.56
N TYR A 237 11.15 -19.33 -31.63
CA TYR A 237 10.82 -17.93 -31.38
C TYR A 237 11.31 -17.43 -30.02
N LEU A 238 11.17 -18.22 -28.95
CA LEU A 238 11.51 -17.78 -27.59
C LEU A 238 12.96 -17.30 -27.41
N LYS A 239 13.92 -17.88 -28.15
CA LYS A 239 15.33 -17.46 -28.11
C LYS A 239 15.58 -16.01 -28.53
N TYR A 240 14.63 -15.40 -29.25
CA TYR A 240 14.73 -14.02 -29.72
C TYR A 240 14.08 -13.02 -28.76
N ILE A 241 13.46 -13.45 -27.67
CA ILE A 241 12.95 -12.52 -26.66
C ILE A 241 14.13 -11.84 -25.96
N TYR A 242 14.04 -10.52 -25.82
CA TYR A 242 15.11 -9.70 -25.29
C TYR A 242 14.57 -8.65 -24.33
N PHE A 243 15.18 -8.57 -23.16
CA PHE A 243 14.91 -7.58 -22.14
C PHE A 243 15.96 -6.47 -22.17
N THR A 244 15.52 -5.24 -22.01
CA THR A 244 16.37 -4.06 -21.86
C THR A 244 15.71 -3.09 -20.88
N ASN A 245 16.39 -1.99 -20.60
CA ASN A 245 15.90 -0.94 -19.73
C ASN A 245 16.00 0.41 -20.43
N ASN A 246 15.07 1.29 -20.12
CA ASN A 246 15.14 2.70 -20.49
C ASN A 246 16.06 3.44 -19.51
N ILE A 247 17.33 3.04 -19.46
CA ILE A 247 18.40 3.73 -18.73
C ILE A 247 19.63 3.77 -19.64
N SER A 248 20.06 4.98 -19.99
CA SER A 248 21.37 5.20 -20.60
C SER A 248 22.38 5.54 -19.51
N THR A 249 23.48 4.81 -19.49
CA THR A 249 24.66 5.14 -18.67
C THR A 249 25.57 6.07 -19.45
N ILE A 250 25.92 7.22 -18.86
CA ILE A 250 27.02 8.03 -19.39
C ILE A 250 28.31 7.45 -18.78
N SER A 251 29.04 6.64 -19.56
CA SER A 251 30.38 6.17 -19.20
C SER A 251 31.43 6.98 -19.93
N THR A 252 32.22 7.77 -19.21
CA THR A 252 33.48 8.31 -19.73
C THR A 252 34.58 7.34 -19.35
N SER A 253 35.11 6.60 -20.33
CA SER A 253 36.29 5.71 -20.27
C SER A 253 36.57 5.00 -18.94
N GLU A 254 36.45 3.66 -18.95
CA GLU A 254 36.87 2.75 -17.88
C GLU A 254 36.42 3.15 -16.47
N SER A 255 35.16 2.82 -16.16
CA SER A 255 34.66 2.58 -14.80
C SER A 255 34.08 3.75 -13.99
N LEU A 256 33.87 4.94 -14.55
CA LEU A 256 33.01 5.97 -13.91
C LEU A 256 31.68 6.13 -14.65
N VAL A 257 30.60 5.68 -14.00
CA VAL A 257 29.21 5.99 -14.39
C VAL A 257 28.85 7.32 -13.72
N LEU A 258 28.81 8.40 -14.50
CA LEU A 258 28.58 9.78 -14.01
C LEU A 258 27.10 10.12 -13.81
N GLY A 259 26.20 9.27 -14.30
CA GLY A 259 24.77 9.47 -14.15
C GLY A 259 23.97 8.40 -14.89
N PHE A 260 22.75 8.22 -14.41
CA PHE A 260 21.71 7.44 -15.08
C PHE A 260 20.70 8.43 -15.65
N SER A 261 20.38 8.32 -16.94
CA SER A 261 19.27 9.05 -17.55
C SER A 261 18.31 8.08 -18.20
N GLY A 262 17.02 8.42 -18.24
CA GLY A 262 15.95 7.54 -18.72
C GLY A 262 14.90 7.30 -17.63
N SER A 263 13.82 6.62 -17.99
CA SER A 263 12.70 6.41 -17.07
C SER A 263 12.97 5.32 -16.03
N GLY A 264 13.86 4.35 -16.30
CA GLY A 264 14.01 3.17 -15.45
C GLY A 264 12.94 2.10 -15.66
N GLN A 265 12.14 2.22 -16.73
CA GLN A 265 11.20 1.19 -17.15
C GLN A 265 11.94 0.01 -17.81
N THR A 266 11.42 -1.19 -17.58
CA THR A 266 11.84 -2.40 -18.28
C THR A 266 11.11 -2.48 -19.62
N ILE A 267 11.85 -2.79 -20.66
CA ILE A 267 11.34 -2.97 -22.01
C ILE A 267 11.65 -4.42 -22.40
N VAL A 268 10.67 -5.11 -22.96
CA VAL A 268 10.85 -6.42 -23.56
C VAL A 268 10.40 -6.35 -25.02
N GLY A 269 11.12 -7.02 -25.89
CA GLY A 269 10.78 -7.09 -27.30
C GLY A 269 11.55 -8.21 -28.00
N ILE A 270 11.50 -8.18 -29.32
CA ILE A 270 12.19 -9.16 -30.16
C ILE A 270 13.55 -8.62 -30.56
N ASN A 271 14.59 -9.44 -30.38
CA ASN A 271 15.96 -9.12 -30.77
C ASN A 271 16.03 -8.93 -32.29
N SER A 272 16.78 -7.91 -32.74
CA SER A 272 16.95 -7.60 -34.16
C SER A 272 17.61 -8.72 -34.95
N SER A 273 18.32 -9.65 -34.30
CA SER A 273 18.83 -10.87 -34.94
C SER A 273 17.72 -11.72 -35.57
N TYR A 274 16.49 -11.70 -35.03
CA TYR A 274 15.36 -12.42 -35.63
C TYR A 274 15.11 -12.01 -37.08
N LEU A 275 15.10 -10.69 -37.35
CA LEU A 275 14.86 -10.18 -38.70
C LEU A 275 16.03 -10.49 -39.64
N ASN A 276 17.26 -10.53 -39.11
CA ASN A 276 18.44 -10.86 -39.90
C ASN A 276 18.49 -12.35 -40.27
N ASP A 277 18.16 -13.23 -39.33
CA ASP A 277 18.17 -14.68 -39.52
C ASP A 277 17.07 -15.16 -40.48
N ASN A 278 15.94 -14.44 -40.56
CA ASN A 278 14.79 -14.78 -41.40
C ASN A 278 14.68 -13.97 -42.70
N LYS A 279 15.65 -13.08 -42.96
CA LYS A 279 15.64 -12.17 -44.12
C LYS A 279 15.61 -12.96 -45.43
N GLY A 280 14.58 -12.76 -46.24
CA GLY A 280 14.45 -13.35 -47.59
C GLY A 280 13.75 -14.71 -47.66
N LEU A 281 13.20 -15.19 -46.54
CA LEU A 281 12.36 -16.40 -46.47
C LEU A 281 10.88 -15.98 -46.40
N ASN A 282 10.30 -15.54 -47.53
CA ASN A 282 8.86 -15.29 -47.79
C ASN A 282 7.98 -14.72 -46.63
N LYS A 283 7.49 -13.48 -46.75
CA LYS A 283 6.36 -12.85 -46.00
C LYS A 283 6.36 -12.89 -44.45
N ASP A 284 7.24 -13.65 -43.81
CA ASP A 284 7.44 -13.74 -42.35
C ASP A 284 8.47 -12.71 -41.84
N ASP A 285 8.68 -11.61 -42.60
CA ASP A 285 9.45 -10.43 -42.17
C ASP A 285 8.71 -9.61 -41.08
N GLU A 286 7.57 -10.10 -40.61
CA GLU A 286 6.78 -9.48 -39.55
C GLU A 286 7.21 -9.98 -38.17
N LEU A 287 7.25 -9.06 -37.21
CA LEU A 287 7.47 -9.40 -35.82
C LEU A 287 6.37 -10.34 -35.34
N PHE A 288 6.72 -11.32 -34.51
CA PHE A 288 5.74 -12.18 -33.87
C PHE A 288 5.19 -11.55 -32.59
N ASN A 289 4.00 -11.99 -32.19
CA ASN A 289 3.44 -11.64 -30.89
C ASN A 289 3.85 -12.67 -29.84
N PHE A 290 4.08 -12.19 -28.62
CA PHE A 290 4.34 -13.04 -27.46
C PHE A 290 3.54 -12.52 -26.27
N SER A 291 3.40 -13.36 -25.25
CA SER A 291 2.73 -13.03 -24.01
C SER A 291 3.69 -13.21 -22.83
N LEU A 292 3.63 -12.27 -21.88
CA LEU A 292 4.29 -12.38 -20.58
C LEU A 292 3.25 -12.75 -19.53
N ARG A 293 3.53 -13.81 -18.76
CA ARG A 293 2.68 -14.32 -17.68
C ARG A 293 3.44 -14.25 -16.37
N PHE A 294 2.96 -13.38 -15.48
CA PHE A 294 3.43 -13.21 -14.10
C PHE A 294 2.45 -13.79 -13.08
N ASP A 295 1.27 -14.18 -13.55
CA ASP A 295 0.17 -14.80 -12.82
C ASP A 295 0.20 -16.33 -12.86
N PHE A 296 1.30 -16.92 -13.35
CA PHE A 296 1.53 -18.36 -13.32
C PHE A 296 2.44 -18.76 -12.15
N ASP A 297 2.37 -20.04 -11.77
CA ASP A 297 3.33 -20.73 -10.93
C ASP A 297 4.50 -21.27 -11.77
N VAL A 298 5.46 -21.93 -11.12
CA VAL A 298 6.67 -22.45 -11.79
C VAL A 298 6.36 -23.61 -12.74
N ASP A 299 5.22 -24.26 -12.54
CA ASP A 299 4.73 -25.40 -13.31
C ASP A 299 3.71 -24.96 -14.38
N GLU A 300 3.64 -23.65 -14.66
CA GLU A 300 2.84 -23.03 -15.73
C GLU A 300 1.31 -23.08 -15.50
N ASN A 301 0.88 -23.18 -14.25
CA ASN A 301 -0.53 -23.11 -13.85
C ASN A 301 -0.89 -21.73 -13.29
N PRO A 302 -2.16 -21.29 -13.35
CA PRO A 302 -2.60 -20.06 -12.69
C PRO A 302 -2.29 -20.04 -11.18
N ASP A 303 -1.76 -18.91 -10.70
CA ASP A 303 -1.38 -18.67 -9.31
C ASP A 303 -2.14 -17.47 -8.73
N ASP A 304 -2.83 -17.69 -7.61
CA ASP A 304 -3.60 -16.67 -6.88
C ASP A 304 -2.73 -15.75 -6.00
N THR A 305 -1.41 -15.96 -5.99
CA THR A 305 -0.48 -15.11 -5.25
C THR A 305 -0.61 -13.65 -5.71
N PRO A 306 -0.79 -12.68 -4.80
CA PRO A 306 -0.91 -11.28 -5.16
C PRO A 306 0.25 -10.79 -6.05
N LEU A 307 -0.09 -10.12 -7.16
CA LEU A 307 0.87 -9.61 -8.14
C LEU A 307 2.03 -8.80 -7.53
N PRO A 308 1.84 -7.96 -6.48
CA PRO A 308 2.95 -7.24 -5.85
C PRO A 308 4.07 -8.13 -5.30
N LEU A 309 3.79 -9.41 -5.05
CA LEU A 309 4.76 -10.38 -4.57
C LEU A 309 5.47 -11.13 -5.70
N LYS A 310 5.11 -10.91 -6.96
CA LYS A 310 5.68 -11.60 -8.13
C LYS A 310 6.81 -10.82 -8.77
N LEU A 311 7.66 -11.53 -9.53
CA LEU A 311 8.83 -10.95 -10.21
C LEU A 311 8.45 -9.82 -11.18
N GLY A 312 7.32 -9.95 -11.87
CA GLY A 312 6.81 -8.92 -12.79
C GLY A 312 6.66 -7.55 -12.12
N TRP A 313 6.21 -7.53 -10.87
CA TRP A 313 6.08 -6.29 -10.11
C TRP A 313 7.41 -5.62 -9.84
N MET A 314 8.44 -6.42 -9.53
CA MET A 314 9.81 -5.95 -9.34
C MET A 314 10.40 -5.42 -10.64
N LEU A 315 10.06 -6.01 -11.79
CA LEU A 315 10.42 -5.53 -13.13
C LEU A 315 9.60 -4.32 -13.59
N GLY A 316 8.62 -3.86 -12.80
CA GLY A 316 7.81 -2.68 -13.10
C GLY A 316 6.48 -2.97 -13.79
N PHE A 317 6.19 -4.22 -14.15
CA PHE A 317 4.91 -4.61 -14.73
C PHE A 317 3.81 -4.63 -13.65
N ARG A 318 2.59 -4.24 -14.00
CA ARG A 318 1.46 -4.12 -13.06
C ARG A 318 0.32 -5.09 -13.31
N ASN A 319 0.27 -5.73 -14.47
CA ASN A 319 -0.71 -6.75 -14.83
C ASN A 319 -0.13 -8.17 -14.68
N GLY A 320 -1.01 -9.14 -14.44
CA GLY A 320 -0.63 -10.56 -14.39
C GLY A 320 -0.28 -11.11 -15.77
N ALA A 321 -1.00 -10.68 -16.81
CA ALA A 321 -0.79 -11.10 -18.18
C ALA A 321 -0.63 -9.89 -19.11
N TYR A 322 0.33 -9.99 -20.02
CA TYR A 322 0.52 -9.08 -21.15
C TYR A 322 0.46 -9.93 -22.40
N GLU A 323 -0.47 -9.66 -23.31
CA GLU A 323 -0.78 -10.57 -24.40
C GLU A 323 -0.80 -9.87 -25.77
N ASN A 324 -0.51 -10.65 -26.81
CA ASN A 324 -0.72 -10.30 -28.22
C ASN A 324 0.02 -9.03 -28.71
N ASN A 325 1.26 -8.82 -28.25
CA ASN A 325 2.12 -7.74 -28.72
C ASN A 325 3.56 -8.23 -29.00
N SER A 326 4.28 -7.50 -29.85
CA SER A 326 5.68 -7.77 -30.20
C SER A 326 6.68 -7.03 -29.30
N ALA A 327 6.19 -6.16 -28.42
CA ALA A 327 6.99 -5.49 -27.40
C ALA A 327 6.11 -5.00 -26.24
N TYR A 328 6.66 -4.93 -25.04
CA TYR A 328 6.02 -4.34 -23.87
C TYR A 328 6.98 -3.40 -23.15
N VAL A 329 6.41 -2.32 -22.60
CA VAL A 329 7.09 -1.39 -21.70
C VAL A 329 6.38 -1.46 -20.36
N SER A 330 7.13 -1.61 -19.28
CA SER A 330 6.59 -1.66 -17.93
C SER A 330 5.92 -0.33 -17.56
N GLU A 331 4.77 -0.37 -16.87
CA GLU A 331 4.07 0.84 -16.42
C GLU A 331 4.82 1.51 -15.26
N GLY A 332 5.42 0.70 -14.39
CA GLY A 332 6.24 1.13 -13.27
C GLY A 332 7.73 1.03 -13.56
N LEU A 333 8.51 1.60 -12.64
CA LEU A 333 9.96 1.50 -12.64
C LEU A 333 10.40 0.16 -12.07
N ILE A 334 11.55 -0.34 -12.55
CA ILE A 334 12.22 -1.48 -11.92
C ILE A 334 12.56 -1.13 -10.47
N ASN A 335 12.19 -2.01 -9.54
CA ASN A 335 12.42 -1.84 -8.11
C ASN A 335 12.94 -3.14 -7.49
N LEU A 336 14.26 -3.19 -7.31
CA LEU A 336 14.97 -4.32 -6.71
C LEU A 336 15.44 -3.99 -5.28
N ALA A 337 14.85 -2.98 -4.63
CA ALA A 337 15.30 -2.48 -3.33
C ALA A 337 14.97 -3.42 -2.15
N GLY A 338 13.91 -4.23 -2.29
CA GLY A 338 13.45 -5.12 -1.23
C GLY A 338 12.51 -4.45 -0.21
N PRO A 339 12.32 -5.09 0.97
CA PRO A 339 11.52 -4.51 2.04
C PRO A 339 12.11 -3.18 2.52
N LYS A 340 11.27 -2.14 2.56
CA LYS A 340 11.68 -0.78 2.93
C LYS A 340 11.78 -0.59 4.44
N TYR A 341 11.02 -1.38 5.18
CA TYR A 341 10.99 -1.35 6.63
C TYR A 341 10.52 -2.69 7.17
N VAL A 342 10.82 -2.90 8.44
CA VAL A 342 10.40 -4.07 9.22
C VAL A 342 9.74 -3.63 10.51
N PHE A 343 8.91 -4.50 11.05
CA PHE A 343 8.33 -4.35 12.37
C PHE A 343 9.00 -5.32 13.34
N LEU A 344 9.50 -4.81 14.46
CA LEU A 344 9.86 -5.63 15.60
C LEU A 344 8.60 -5.87 16.43
N VAL A 345 8.23 -7.13 16.54
CA VAL A 345 7.14 -7.63 17.38
C VAL A 345 7.74 -8.28 18.61
N VAL A 346 7.29 -7.85 19.78
CA VAL A 346 7.68 -8.43 21.06
C VAL A 346 6.40 -8.74 21.82
N ASP A 347 6.09 -10.02 21.96
CA ASP A 347 4.98 -10.51 22.77
C ASP A 347 5.52 -10.96 24.13
N ASP A 348 5.07 -10.30 25.19
CA ASP A 348 5.45 -10.61 26.57
C ASP A 348 4.32 -11.35 27.34
N TYR A 349 3.27 -11.76 26.63
CA TYR A 349 2.10 -12.47 27.15
C TYR A 349 1.23 -11.68 28.15
N ASN A 350 1.44 -10.36 28.30
CA ASN A 350 0.56 -9.51 29.09
C ASN A 350 -0.53 -8.86 28.22
N ASN A 351 -1.78 -8.94 28.70
CA ASN A 351 -2.93 -8.32 28.02
C ASN A 351 -3.28 -6.92 28.54
N ASN A 352 -2.79 -6.55 29.73
CA ASN A 352 -3.04 -5.26 30.36
C ASN A 352 -2.09 -4.18 29.83
N VAL A 353 -2.10 -4.00 28.52
CA VAL A 353 -1.12 -3.23 27.77
C VAL A 353 -1.82 -2.20 26.89
N ASN A 354 -1.31 -0.98 26.88
CA ASN A 354 -1.56 -0.03 25.80
C ASN A 354 -0.49 -0.19 24.73
N ASN A 355 -0.85 -0.85 23.62
CA ASN A 355 0.01 -0.94 22.45
C ASN A 355 0.01 0.41 21.73
N GLY A 356 1.10 1.17 21.85
CA GLY A 356 1.22 2.50 21.23
C GLY A 356 1.45 2.48 19.72
N PHE A 357 1.63 1.31 19.11
CA PHE A 357 1.98 1.16 17.70
C PHE A 357 0.94 0.32 16.95
N TYR A 358 0.32 0.91 15.93
CA TYR A 358 -0.67 0.25 15.07
C TYR A 358 -0.23 0.33 13.60
N SER A 359 -0.34 -0.79 12.87
CA SER A 359 -0.08 -0.85 11.44
C SER A 359 -1.37 -1.20 10.68
N ALA A 360 -1.66 -0.46 9.61
CA ALA A 360 -2.82 -0.68 8.75
C ALA A 360 -2.55 -1.79 7.72
N PHE A 361 -2.49 -3.04 8.17
CA PHE A 361 -2.38 -4.18 7.26
C PHE A 361 -3.74 -4.53 6.65
N THR A 362 -3.74 -5.00 5.39
CA THR A 362 -4.95 -5.51 4.72
C THR A 362 -5.58 -6.67 5.49
N ASN A 363 -4.77 -7.49 6.15
CA ASN A 363 -5.20 -8.44 7.18
C ASN A 363 -5.18 -7.75 8.56
N SER A 364 -6.13 -6.83 8.78
CA SER A 364 -6.29 -6.02 10.00
C SER A 364 -6.77 -6.79 11.26
N MET A 365 -6.77 -8.12 11.25
CA MET A 365 -7.45 -8.90 12.31
C MET A 365 -6.62 -9.14 13.58
N LEU A 366 -5.32 -8.82 13.62
CA LEU A 366 -4.46 -9.10 14.77
C LEU A 366 -3.53 -7.92 15.08
N ASN A 367 -3.69 -7.32 16.27
CA ASN A 367 -2.64 -6.50 16.88
C ASN A 367 -1.47 -7.43 17.22
N LYS A 368 -0.38 -7.33 16.48
CA LYS A 368 0.77 -8.24 16.61
C LYS A 368 1.75 -7.82 17.71
N ASN A 369 1.37 -7.04 18.72
CA ASN A 369 2.31 -6.60 19.77
C ASN A 369 3.56 -5.91 19.16
N ILE A 370 3.35 -5.05 18.17
CA ILE A 370 4.42 -4.31 17.49
C ILE A 370 5.02 -3.31 18.47
N LEU A 371 6.35 -3.35 18.62
CA LEU A 371 7.09 -2.46 19.51
C LEU A 371 7.78 -1.33 18.73
N ALA A 372 8.27 -1.62 17.52
CA ALA A 372 8.96 -0.64 16.70
C ALA A 372 8.81 -0.90 15.19
N ARG A 373 8.90 0.18 14.41
CA ARG A 373 9.11 0.17 12.96
C ARG A 373 10.53 0.64 12.66
N ILE A 374 11.29 -0.19 11.96
CA ILE A 374 12.68 0.08 11.59
C ILE A 374 12.75 0.24 10.09
N SER A 375 13.16 1.43 9.63
CA SER A 375 13.40 1.67 8.21
C SER A 375 14.71 1.02 7.80
N LEU A 376 14.65 0.13 6.81
CA LEU A 376 15.82 -0.54 6.26
C LEU A 376 16.44 0.31 5.16
N GLN A 377 17.76 0.23 5.02
CA GLN A 377 18.44 0.84 3.89
C GLN A 377 18.43 -0.14 2.71
N PRO A 378 17.98 0.30 1.53
CA PRO A 378 18.10 -0.50 0.33
C PRO A 378 19.57 -0.59 -0.05
N GLY A 379 20.08 -1.80 -0.28
CA GLY A 379 21.46 -1.98 -0.67
C GLY A 379 21.66 -3.26 -1.45
N SER A 380 22.39 -3.17 -2.56
CA SER A 380 23.12 -4.29 -3.14
C SER A 380 23.98 -4.94 -2.05
N PHE A 381 24.22 -6.25 -2.18
CA PHE A 381 24.95 -7.11 -1.24
C PHE A 381 26.17 -6.40 -0.59
N ASN A 382 25.94 -5.67 0.50
CA ASN A 382 26.96 -4.96 1.25
C ASN A 382 27.10 -5.71 2.58
N THR A 383 28.11 -6.59 2.64
CA THR A 383 28.51 -7.28 3.88
C THR A 383 29.19 -6.34 4.88
N THR A 384 29.46 -5.10 4.48
CA THR A 384 30.19 -4.09 5.25
C THR A 384 29.63 -2.71 4.93
N SER A 385 29.29 -1.93 5.97
CA SER A 385 28.78 -0.52 5.96
C SER A 385 27.30 -0.36 5.58
N SER A 386 26.38 0.13 6.41
CA SER A 386 26.45 1.03 7.57
C SER A 386 25.37 0.66 8.61
N GLN A 387 25.77 0.06 9.74
CA GLN A 387 24.84 -0.32 10.82
C GLN A 387 24.24 0.89 11.58
N ASN A 388 24.59 2.12 11.23
CA ASN A 388 24.36 3.29 12.09
C ASN A 388 23.26 4.26 11.62
N ASN A 389 22.60 4.03 10.48
CA ASN A 389 21.64 4.98 9.91
C ASN A 389 20.24 4.38 9.71
N LEU A 390 19.84 3.40 10.53
CA LEU A 390 18.47 2.92 10.55
C LEU A 390 17.58 3.95 11.26
N SER A 391 16.50 4.38 10.61
CA SER A 391 15.49 5.22 11.25
C SER A 391 14.52 4.35 12.02
N VAL A 392 14.61 4.41 13.34
CA VAL A 392 13.76 3.69 14.28
C VAL A 392 12.62 4.58 14.73
N ILE A 393 11.39 4.10 14.57
CA ILE A 393 10.19 4.68 15.18
C ILE A 393 9.72 3.68 16.23
N SER A 394 9.89 4.02 17.50
CA SER A 394 9.49 3.23 18.66
C SER A 394 8.67 4.11 19.59
N TYR A 395 7.63 3.54 20.20
CA TYR A 395 6.87 4.19 21.26
C TYR A 395 6.88 3.29 22.48
N PRO A 396 7.12 3.83 23.70
CA PRO A 396 7.06 3.04 24.91
C PRO A 396 5.70 2.36 25.05
N ARG A 397 5.70 1.03 25.08
CA ARG A 397 4.56 0.23 25.51
C ARG A 397 4.31 0.53 26.98
N GLN A 398 3.10 0.95 27.32
CA GLN A 398 2.71 1.27 28.70
C GLN A 398 1.82 0.14 29.24
N TYR A 399 2.15 -0.33 30.44
CA TYR A 399 1.32 -1.30 31.16
C TYR A 399 0.34 -0.58 32.08
N PHE A 400 -0.89 -1.09 32.21
CA PHE A 400 -1.91 -0.50 33.10
C PHE A 400 -1.69 -0.79 34.60
N GLY A 401 -0.52 -1.34 34.93
CA GLY A 401 -0.03 -1.62 36.27
C GLY A 401 1.36 -2.27 36.16
N PRO A 402 2.12 -2.38 37.26
CA PRO A 402 3.40 -3.07 37.24
C PRO A 402 3.22 -4.53 36.83
N VAL A 403 3.97 -4.97 35.82
CA VAL A 403 3.97 -6.38 35.36
C VAL A 403 5.34 -7.02 35.52
N ASP A 404 5.34 -8.34 35.54
CA ASP A 404 6.56 -9.13 35.55
C ASP A 404 6.76 -9.81 34.21
N ILE A 405 7.99 -9.81 33.70
CA ILE A 405 8.35 -10.43 32.42
C ILE A 405 9.50 -11.41 32.66
N GLN A 406 9.28 -12.65 32.23
CA GLN A 406 10.31 -13.71 32.22
C GLN A 406 10.45 -14.35 30.84
N LYS A 407 9.43 -14.25 30.00
CA LYS A 407 9.34 -14.91 28.70
C LYS A 407 8.85 -13.90 27.68
N ILE A 408 9.52 -13.86 26.54
CA ILE A 408 9.09 -13.03 25.40
C ILE A 408 9.19 -13.83 24.10
N ASN A 409 8.22 -13.66 23.21
CA ASN A 409 8.29 -14.13 21.84
C ASN A 409 8.66 -12.94 20.93
N VAL A 410 9.70 -13.11 20.12
CA VAL A 410 10.24 -12.06 19.26
C VAL A 410 10.00 -12.45 17.81
N GLN A 411 9.40 -11.53 17.05
CA GLN A 411 9.22 -11.70 15.61
C GLN A 411 9.70 -10.46 14.86
N LEU A 412 10.34 -10.68 13.71
CA LEU A 412 10.68 -9.63 12.76
C LEU A 412 9.82 -9.78 11.52
N LEU A 413 8.97 -8.80 11.26
CA LEU A 413 7.99 -8.84 10.18
C LEU A 413 8.34 -7.85 9.07
N ASP A 414 8.11 -8.23 7.82
CA ASP A 414 8.22 -7.33 6.67
C ASP A 414 7.02 -6.36 6.56
N GLU A 415 7.07 -5.48 5.55
CA GLU A 415 6.01 -4.52 5.23
C GLU A 415 4.64 -5.15 4.89
N TYR A 416 4.62 -6.45 4.58
CA TYR A 416 3.39 -7.24 4.36
C TYR A 416 2.97 -8.03 5.61
N GLY A 417 3.71 -7.92 6.71
CA GLY A 417 3.46 -8.62 7.97
C GLY A 417 3.89 -10.08 7.97
N ARG A 418 4.72 -10.53 7.02
CA ARG A 418 5.29 -11.89 6.97
C ARG A 418 6.57 -11.95 7.79
N VAL A 419 6.90 -13.11 8.34
CA VAL A 419 8.19 -13.30 9.03
C VAL A 419 9.32 -13.10 8.02
N LEU A 420 10.21 -12.16 8.30
CA LEU A 420 11.34 -11.86 7.42
C LEU A 420 12.32 -13.04 7.42
N ASN A 421 12.80 -13.43 6.24
CA ASN A 421 13.89 -14.40 6.15
C ASN A 421 15.25 -13.69 6.03
N LEU A 422 16.11 -13.89 7.02
CA LEU A 422 17.49 -13.37 7.05
C LEU A 422 18.53 -14.37 6.53
N ASN A 423 18.12 -15.46 5.89
CA ASN A 423 19.00 -16.46 5.31
C ASN A 423 20.03 -17.01 6.31
N ASN A 424 19.54 -17.39 7.50
CA ASN A 424 20.33 -17.88 8.63
C ASN A 424 21.30 -16.85 9.25
N MET A 425 21.12 -15.56 8.97
CA MET A 425 21.85 -14.50 9.64
C MET A 425 21.15 -14.04 10.91
N ASP A 426 21.95 -13.50 11.82
CA ASP A 426 21.54 -13.04 13.15
C ASP A 426 21.44 -11.51 13.23
N PHE A 427 20.66 -11.02 14.21
CA PHE A 427 20.50 -9.60 14.50
C PHE A 427 20.51 -9.35 16.01
N SER A 428 20.65 -8.09 16.41
CA SER A 428 20.60 -7.69 17.82
C SER A 428 19.72 -6.47 18.03
N PHE A 429 19.23 -6.31 19.25
CA PHE A 429 18.45 -5.16 19.67
C PHE A 429 18.48 -4.99 21.19
N CYS A 430 18.20 -3.77 21.64
CA CYS A 430 18.10 -3.45 23.06
C CYS A 430 16.67 -3.05 23.43
N LEU A 431 16.18 -3.65 24.52
CA LEU A 431 14.95 -3.26 25.18
C LEU A 431 15.28 -2.47 26.44
N SER A 432 14.62 -1.34 26.62
CA SER A 432 14.69 -0.57 27.85
C SER A 432 13.38 -0.64 28.61
N PHE A 433 13.51 -0.80 29.92
CA PHE A 433 12.41 -0.96 30.85
C PHE A 433 12.46 0.15 31.89
N GLN A 434 11.30 0.73 32.19
CA GLN A 434 11.13 1.53 33.40
C GLN A 434 10.42 0.66 34.44
N THR A 435 11.03 0.46 35.60
CA THR A 435 10.45 -0.35 36.68
C THR A 435 10.18 0.51 37.91
N VAL A 436 9.21 0.12 38.73
CA VAL A 436 8.99 0.72 40.05
C VAL A 436 10.23 0.49 40.91
N TYR A 437 10.69 1.55 41.56
CA TYR A 437 11.74 1.50 42.57
C TYR A 437 11.08 1.66 43.94
N ASP A 438 10.94 0.54 44.65
CA ASP A 438 10.54 0.55 46.06
C ASP A 438 11.81 0.56 46.92
N ILE A 439 11.88 1.49 47.88
CA ILE A 439 13.00 1.63 48.85
C ILE A 439 12.73 0.74 50.05
#